data_AF-A0A7C6Q8U8-F1
#
_entry.id   AF-A0A7C6Q8U8-F1
#
_cell.length_a   1.000
_cell.length_b   1.000
_cell.length_c   1.000
_cell.angle_alpha   90.00
_cell.angle_beta   90.00
_cell.angle_gamma   90.00
#
_symmetry.space_group_name_H-M   'P 1'
#
loop_
_entity.id
_entity.type
_entity.pdbx_description
1 polymer ?
#
loop_
_entity_poly.entity_id
_entity_poly.type
_entity_poly.pdbx_seq_one_letter_code
_entity_poly.pdbx_strand_id
1 'polypeptide(L)'
;MGRETVLLVIDVGGTNTVCETYDVQGSELLSETRGTADVFADGAAGFVQHVKEFVHKHKARYPHTDLGVGVVGVPGIVSLDGTRVISCPNLKELDGLPLGKELSAAIEVPVYVYKDTELAAVGEQQLGAARGFANAVCVMLGTGIGCGLVFNGRVWRGDHSLAGEIGHTIIIPDGRPCTCGRRGCLEMYCSGKAFGRLAVELGLAPSDEHRKSESSLARLLFEAAESGNEAAEKAITEGFALLGTALANMVNLVNPGIIVLGGGLMAGGAAYRGVVEKAYMDSVRSFAAAVPSIVESQLGAKAVTKGAWVEGKRILEGRD
;
A
#
# COMPACT_ATOMS: atom_id res chain seq x y z
N MET A 1 6.30 8.28 -38.64
CA MET A 1 6.26 8.79 -37.26
C MET A 1 6.18 7.58 -36.36
N GLY A 2 7.12 7.40 -35.43
CA GLY A 2 7.09 6.26 -34.51
C GLY A 2 5.89 6.37 -33.57
N ARG A 3 5.28 5.23 -33.22
CA ARG A 3 4.21 5.21 -32.20
C ARG A 3 4.84 5.45 -30.84
N GLU A 4 4.18 6.24 -30.01
CA GLU A 4 4.68 6.59 -28.68
C GLU A 4 4.45 5.43 -27.72
N THR A 5 5.50 5.00 -27.02
CA THR A 5 5.38 3.94 -26.00
C THR A 5 4.69 4.48 -24.75
N VAL A 6 3.70 3.74 -24.26
CA VAL A 6 3.00 4.02 -23.01
C VAL A 6 3.10 2.84 -22.05
N LEU A 7 2.89 3.11 -20.77
CA LEU A 7 2.91 2.14 -19.68
C LEU A 7 1.51 2.03 -19.09
N LEU A 8 1.08 0.81 -18.80
CA LEU A 8 -0.10 0.54 -17.99
C LEU A 8 0.34 0.38 -16.55
N VAL A 9 -0.27 1.11 -15.63
CA VAL A 9 -0.05 0.95 -14.21
C VAL A 9 -1.35 0.69 -13.50
N ILE A 10 -1.34 -0.23 -12.54
CA ILE A 10 -2.53 -0.63 -11.80
C ILE A 10 -2.19 -0.66 -10.32
N ASP A 11 -3.04 -0.04 -9.50
CA ASP A 11 -3.03 -0.19 -8.05
C ASP A 11 -4.31 -0.92 -7.62
N VAL A 12 -4.17 -2.15 -7.14
CA VAL A 12 -5.28 -2.94 -6.62
C VAL A 12 -5.35 -2.76 -5.11
N GLY A 13 -6.08 -1.76 -4.63
CA GLY A 13 -6.31 -1.57 -3.21
C GLY A 13 -7.44 -2.46 -2.66
N GLY A 14 -7.60 -2.50 -1.33
CA GLY A 14 -8.70 -3.23 -0.69
C GLY A 14 -10.09 -2.63 -0.96
N THR A 15 -10.17 -1.33 -1.24
CA THR A 15 -11.43 -0.61 -1.49
C THR A 15 -11.61 -0.24 -2.95
N ASN A 16 -10.55 0.28 -3.59
CA ASN A 16 -10.57 0.72 -4.97
C ASN A 16 -9.43 0.10 -5.77
N THR A 17 -9.70 -0.19 -7.03
CA THR A 17 -8.71 -0.50 -8.05
C THR A 17 -8.56 0.70 -8.98
N VAL A 18 -7.33 1.15 -9.18
CA VAL A 18 -6.98 2.27 -10.06
C VAL A 18 -6.20 1.74 -11.25
N CYS A 19 -6.67 2.00 -12.47
CA CYS A 19 -5.97 1.71 -13.71
C CYS A 19 -5.58 3.02 -14.38
N GLU A 20 -4.30 3.16 -14.74
CA GLU A 20 -3.77 4.36 -15.37
C GLU A 20 -2.85 4.03 -16.55
N THR A 21 -2.79 4.92 -17.53
CA THR A 21 -1.75 4.89 -18.55
C THR A 21 -0.91 6.15 -18.49
N TYR A 22 0.40 5.97 -18.69
CA TYR A 22 1.38 7.03 -18.69
C TYR A 22 2.26 6.96 -19.93
N ASP A 23 2.71 8.11 -20.43
CA ASP A 23 3.85 8.14 -21.35
C ASP A 23 5.18 7.88 -20.59
N VAL A 24 6.28 7.74 -21.33
CA VAL A 24 7.62 7.52 -20.75
C VAL A 24 8.20 8.77 -20.03
N GLN A 25 7.59 9.94 -20.25
CA GLN A 25 7.92 11.20 -19.58
C GLN A 25 7.18 11.39 -18.26
N GLY A 26 6.12 10.60 -18.00
CA GLY A 26 5.32 10.61 -16.78
C GLY A 26 4.01 11.39 -16.87
N SER A 27 3.57 11.78 -18.07
CA SER A 27 2.26 12.38 -18.30
C SER A 27 1.18 11.31 -18.25
N GLU A 28 0.16 11.53 -17.42
CA GLU A 28 -1.02 10.66 -17.35
C GLU A 28 -1.90 10.88 -18.60
N LEU A 29 -2.28 9.80 -19.27
CA LEU A 29 -3.11 9.85 -20.47
C LEU A 29 -4.56 9.44 -20.17
N LEU A 30 -4.74 8.36 -19.42
CA LEU A 30 -6.05 7.86 -19.00
C LEU A 30 -5.97 7.36 -17.55
N SER A 31 -6.98 7.65 -16.75
CA SER A 31 -7.16 7.13 -15.39
C SER A 31 -8.60 6.68 -15.21
N GLU A 32 -8.79 5.52 -14.59
CA GLU A 32 -10.09 4.99 -14.17
C GLU A 32 -9.94 4.42 -12.76
N THR A 33 -10.90 4.74 -11.88
CA THR A 33 -10.99 4.15 -10.53
C THR A 33 -12.33 3.45 -10.41
N ARG A 34 -12.31 2.23 -9.89
CA ARG A 34 -13.50 1.43 -9.59
C ARG A 34 -13.41 0.80 -8.20
N GLY A 35 -14.55 0.46 -7.60
CA GLY A 35 -14.56 -0.32 -6.38
C GLY A 35 -13.93 -1.70 -6.63
N THR A 36 -13.00 -2.13 -5.77
CA THR A 36 -12.34 -3.44 -5.92
C THR A 36 -13.35 -4.57 -5.91
N ALA A 37 -14.39 -4.49 -5.07
CA ALA A 37 -15.48 -5.47 -5.06
C ALA A 37 -16.20 -5.58 -6.42
N ASP A 38 -16.37 -4.47 -7.14
CA ASP A 38 -17.03 -4.48 -8.46
C ASP A 38 -16.11 -5.06 -9.53
N VAL A 39 -14.81 -4.75 -9.47
CA VAL A 39 -13.79 -5.26 -10.40
C VAL A 39 -13.62 -6.78 -10.26
N PHE A 40 -13.72 -7.29 -9.04
CA PHE A 40 -13.58 -8.71 -8.72
C PHE A 40 -14.94 -9.43 -8.55
N ALA A 41 -16.05 -8.85 -9.03
CA ALA A 41 -17.38 -9.46 -8.91
C ALA A 41 -17.46 -10.87 -9.53
N ASP A 42 -16.74 -11.09 -10.63
CA ASP A 42 -16.58 -12.39 -11.31
C ASP A 42 -15.21 -13.03 -11.01
N GLY A 43 -14.64 -12.73 -9.83
CA GLY A 43 -13.31 -13.15 -9.42
C GLY A 43 -12.19 -12.55 -10.27
N ALA A 44 -11.07 -13.27 -10.38
CA ALA A 44 -9.90 -12.85 -11.17
C ALA A 44 -10.23 -12.61 -12.65
N ALA A 45 -11.17 -13.37 -13.22
CA ALA A 45 -11.60 -13.20 -14.61
C ALA A 45 -12.27 -11.83 -14.83
N GLY A 46 -13.05 -11.35 -13.87
CA GLY A 46 -13.62 -10.00 -13.87
C GLY A 46 -12.54 -8.92 -13.92
N PHE A 47 -11.49 -9.08 -13.12
CA PHE A 47 -10.35 -8.15 -13.13
C PHE A 47 -9.59 -8.15 -14.46
N VAL A 48 -9.28 -9.32 -15.01
CA VAL A 48 -8.62 -9.44 -16.33
C VAL A 48 -9.47 -8.79 -17.42
N GLN A 49 -10.78 -8.99 -17.40
CA GLN A 49 -11.71 -8.37 -18.34
C GLN A 49 -11.76 -6.84 -18.18
N HIS A 50 -11.78 -6.35 -16.94
CA HIS A 50 -11.71 -4.91 -16.66
C HIS A 50 -10.44 -4.27 -17.23
N VAL A 51 -9.28 -4.93 -17.08
CA VAL A 51 -8.00 -4.44 -17.64
C VAL A 51 -8.04 -4.43 -19.16
N LYS A 52 -8.59 -5.46 -19.82
CA LYS A 52 -8.79 -5.48 -21.27
C LYS A 52 -9.64 -4.30 -21.77
N GLU A 53 -10.76 -4.03 -21.08
CA GLU A 53 -11.64 -2.92 -21.41
C GLU A 53 -10.93 -1.58 -21.25
N PHE A 54 -10.16 -1.40 -20.18
CA PHE A 54 -9.37 -0.19 -19.95
C PHE A 54 -8.32 0.02 -21.07
N VAL A 55 -7.57 -1.03 -21.45
CA VAL A 55 -6.61 -0.96 -22.56
C VAL A 55 -7.31 -0.68 -23.90
N HIS A 56 -8.50 -1.23 -24.13
CA HIS A 56 -9.29 -0.92 -25.33
C HIS A 56 -9.71 0.56 -25.37
N LYS A 57 -10.21 1.11 -24.24
CA LYS A 57 -10.54 2.54 -24.12
C LYS A 57 -9.32 3.43 -24.39
N HIS A 58 -8.16 3.06 -23.86
CA HIS A 58 -6.90 3.75 -24.13
C HIS A 58 -6.58 3.78 -25.63
N LYS A 59 -6.57 2.61 -26.28
CA LYS A 59 -6.28 2.49 -27.73
C LYS A 59 -7.26 3.29 -28.59
N ALA A 60 -8.54 3.35 -28.21
CA ALA A 60 -9.54 4.14 -28.91
C ALA A 60 -9.29 5.66 -28.78
N ARG A 61 -8.84 6.12 -27.61
CA ARG A 61 -8.58 7.55 -27.32
C ARG A 61 -7.21 8.02 -27.80
N TYR A 62 -6.21 7.14 -27.77
CA TYR A 62 -4.80 7.44 -28.11
C TYR A 62 -4.26 6.45 -29.15
N PRO A 63 -4.81 6.42 -30.39
CA PRO A 63 -4.48 5.41 -31.41
C PRO A 63 -3.02 5.46 -31.90
N HIS A 64 -2.30 6.55 -31.63
CA HIS A 64 -0.89 6.73 -32.00
C HIS A 64 0.10 6.16 -30.97
N THR A 65 -0.40 5.57 -29.88
CA THR A 65 0.41 4.98 -28.82
C THR A 65 0.46 3.46 -28.92
N ASP A 66 1.53 2.86 -28.41
CA ASP A 66 1.67 1.42 -28.21
C ASP A 66 1.97 1.13 -26.74
N LEU A 67 1.23 0.18 -26.16
CA LEU A 67 1.50 -0.27 -24.79
C LEU A 67 2.78 -1.10 -24.77
N GLY A 68 3.75 -0.71 -23.95
CA GLY A 68 5.04 -1.39 -23.85
C GLY A 68 5.11 -2.40 -22.70
N VAL A 69 4.57 -2.03 -21.54
CA VAL A 69 4.64 -2.85 -20.30
C VAL A 69 3.47 -2.52 -19.38
N GLY A 70 3.04 -3.50 -18.58
CA GLY A 70 2.14 -3.32 -17.44
C GLY A 70 2.87 -3.52 -16.11
N VAL A 71 2.57 -2.67 -15.12
CA VAL A 71 3.03 -2.84 -13.73
C VAL A 71 1.84 -2.79 -12.78
N VAL A 72 1.70 -3.80 -11.94
CA VAL A 72 0.54 -3.97 -11.05
C VAL A 72 1.01 -4.03 -9.60
N GLY A 73 0.51 -3.13 -8.77
CA GLY A 73 0.60 -3.21 -7.31
C GLY A 73 -0.57 -3.98 -6.74
N VAL A 74 -0.30 -4.96 -5.88
CA VAL A 74 -1.33 -5.71 -5.15
C VAL A 74 -1.00 -5.80 -3.66
N PRO A 75 -1.99 -5.97 -2.78
CA PRO A 75 -1.75 -6.37 -1.41
C PRO A 75 -1.22 -7.80 -1.35
N GLY A 76 -0.42 -8.08 -0.32
CA GLY A 76 0.08 -9.42 -0.04
C GLY A 76 1.51 -9.67 -0.53
N ILE A 77 1.82 -10.94 -0.76
CA ILE A 77 3.16 -11.42 -1.09
C ILE A 77 3.20 -11.78 -2.57
N VAL A 78 4.22 -11.31 -3.29
CA VAL A 78 4.40 -11.52 -4.73
C VAL A 78 5.69 -12.28 -4.97
N SER A 79 5.77 -13.11 -6.01
CA SER A 79 7.01 -13.80 -6.37
C SER A 79 8.11 -12.82 -6.77
N LEU A 80 9.38 -13.18 -6.53
CA LEU A 80 10.52 -12.31 -6.85
C LEU A 80 10.60 -12.01 -8.35
N ASP A 81 10.19 -12.95 -9.20
CA ASP A 81 10.10 -12.74 -10.66
C ASP A 81 8.91 -11.87 -11.11
N GLY A 82 8.06 -11.44 -10.18
CA GLY A 82 6.91 -10.57 -10.45
C GLY A 82 5.79 -11.25 -11.25
N THR A 83 5.80 -12.58 -11.40
CA THR A 83 4.82 -13.28 -12.26
C THR A 83 3.55 -13.73 -11.54
N ARG A 84 3.57 -13.82 -10.20
CA ARG A 84 2.50 -14.45 -9.41
C ARG A 84 2.32 -13.79 -8.04
N VAL A 85 1.07 -13.71 -7.60
CA VAL A 85 0.71 -13.43 -6.21
C VAL A 85 0.83 -14.73 -5.42
N ILE A 86 1.75 -14.79 -4.46
CA ILE A 86 1.98 -15.96 -3.61
C ILE A 86 0.87 -16.08 -2.58
N SER A 87 0.53 -14.97 -1.91
CA SER A 87 -0.59 -14.95 -0.98
C SER A 87 -1.22 -13.57 -0.85
N CYS A 88 -2.55 -13.51 -0.79
CA CYS A 88 -3.31 -12.29 -0.57
C CYS A 88 -4.53 -12.54 0.35
N PRO A 89 -4.36 -12.52 1.68
CA PRO A 89 -5.44 -12.87 2.61
C PRO A 89 -6.65 -11.91 2.55
N ASN A 90 -6.41 -10.65 2.17
CA ASN A 90 -7.44 -9.60 2.14
C ASN A 90 -8.20 -9.55 0.80
N LEU A 91 -7.71 -10.21 -0.27
CA LEU A 91 -8.38 -10.31 -1.57
C LEU A 91 -8.10 -11.71 -2.17
N LYS A 92 -8.91 -12.68 -1.73
CA LYS A 92 -8.65 -14.12 -1.95
C LYS A 92 -8.67 -14.53 -3.41
N GLU A 93 -9.32 -13.74 -4.26
CA GLU A 93 -9.37 -13.88 -5.70
C GLU A 93 -7.97 -13.80 -6.34
N LEU A 94 -7.01 -13.17 -5.66
CA LEU A 94 -5.60 -13.10 -6.08
C LEU A 94 -4.72 -14.20 -5.47
N ASP A 95 -5.19 -14.96 -4.48
CA ASP A 95 -4.35 -15.90 -3.73
C ASP A 95 -3.83 -17.03 -4.64
N GLY A 96 -2.51 -17.15 -4.77
CA GLY A 96 -1.86 -18.13 -5.65
C GLY A 96 -1.96 -17.84 -7.16
N LEU A 97 -2.59 -16.74 -7.56
CA LEU A 97 -2.88 -16.42 -8.96
C LEU A 97 -1.61 -16.02 -9.74
N PRO A 98 -1.32 -16.63 -10.91
CA PRO A 98 -0.23 -16.21 -11.80
C PRO A 98 -0.60 -14.92 -12.56
N LEU A 99 -0.96 -13.88 -11.81
CA LEU A 99 -1.60 -12.66 -12.30
C LEU A 99 -0.82 -11.97 -13.41
N GLY A 100 0.51 -11.87 -13.27
CA GLY A 100 1.36 -11.26 -14.30
C GLY A 100 1.26 -12.00 -15.63
N LYS A 101 1.20 -13.34 -15.59
CA LYS A 101 1.05 -14.16 -16.80
C LYS A 101 -0.33 -14.03 -17.42
N GLU A 102 -1.40 -14.05 -16.61
CA GLU A 102 -2.77 -13.92 -17.10
C GLU A 102 -3.02 -12.56 -17.75
N LEU A 103 -2.58 -11.48 -17.09
CA LEU A 103 -2.68 -10.15 -17.66
C LEU A 103 -1.81 -10.04 -18.92
N SER A 104 -0.56 -10.52 -18.88
CA SER A 104 0.32 -10.48 -20.05
C SER A 104 -0.28 -11.17 -21.28
N ALA A 105 -0.89 -12.34 -21.10
CA ALA A 105 -1.61 -13.04 -22.17
C ALA A 105 -2.88 -12.28 -22.63
N ALA A 106 -3.56 -11.59 -21.72
CA ALA A 106 -4.79 -10.86 -22.00
C ALA A 106 -4.58 -9.57 -22.80
N ILE A 107 -3.46 -8.88 -22.62
CA ILE A 107 -3.17 -7.57 -23.24
C ILE A 107 -1.96 -7.58 -24.19
N GLU A 108 -1.33 -8.76 -24.38
CA GLU A 108 -0.24 -9.02 -25.32
C GLU A 108 1.04 -8.18 -25.10
N VAL A 109 1.31 -7.82 -23.83
CA VAL A 109 2.54 -7.13 -23.41
C VAL A 109 3.06 -7.73 -22.10
N PRO A 110 4.35 -7.61 -21.75
CA PRO A 110 4.85 -8.03 -20.45
C PRO A 110 4.12 -7.32 -19.30
N VAL A 111 3.75 -8.06 -18.26
CA VAL A 111 3.13 -7.51 -17.04
C VAL A 111 3.86 -8.03 -15.81
N TYR A 112 4.28 -7.11 -14.95
CA TYR A 112 4.99 -7.39 -13.71
C TYR A 112 4.16 -6.99 -12.51
N VAL A 113 4.09 -7.88 -11.54
CA VAL A 113 3.36 -7.70 -10.29
C VAL A 113 4.35 -7.36 -9.18
N TYR A 114 3.97 -6.44 -8.32
CA TYR A 114 4.70 -6.02 -7.13
C TYR A 114 3.72 -5.92 -5.96
N LYS A 115 4.26 -5.90 -4.74
CA LYS A 115 3.46 -5.45 -3.61
C LYS A 115 3.19 -3.96 -3.75
N ASP A 116 1.97 -3.54 -3.45
CA ASP A 116 1.55 -2.13 -3.45
C ASP A 116 2.52 -1.22 -2.67
N THR A 117 2.93 -1.63 -1.48
CA THR A 117 3.87 -0.88 -0.62
C THR A 117 5.31 -0.86 -1.14
N GLU A 118 5.72 -1.85 -1.93
CA GLU A 118 7.01 -1.81 -2.64
C GLU A 118 6.98 -0.68 -3.66
N LEU A 119 5.95 -0.63 -4.51
CA LEU A 119 5.78 0.43 -5.49
C LEU A 119 5.60 1.79 -4.83
N ALA A 120 4.82 1.90 -3.75
CA ALA A 120 4.69 3.15 -3.01
C ALA A 120 6.06 3.67 -2.52
N ALA A 121 6.94 2.77 -2.06
CA ALA A 121 8.30 3.12 -1.67
C ALA A 121 9.17 3.56 -2.86
N VAL A 122 9.05 2.90 -4.03
CA VAL A 122 9.69 3.36 -5.28
C VAL A 122 9.25 4.78 -5.62
N GLY A 123 7.93 5.02 -5.59
CA GLY A 123 7.35 6.32 -5.91
C GLY A 123 7.90 7.41 -4.99
N GLU A 124 7.82 7.20 -3.68
CA GLU A 124 8.30 8.18 -2.69
C GLU A 124 9.81 8.41 -2.78
N GLN A 125 10.60 7.39 -3.09
CA GLN A 125 12.05 7.53 -3.23
C GLN A 125 12.47 8.26 -4.51
N GLN A 126 11.75 8.11 -5.61
CA GLN A 126 12.09 8.80 -6.86
C GLN A 126 11.47 10.18 -6.98
N LEU A 127 10.23 10.35 -6.52
CA LEU A 127 9.39 11.49 -6.84
C LEU A 127 8.82 12.21 -5.62
N GLY A 128 8.90 11.59 -4.43
CA GLY A 128 8.23 12.07 -3.22
C GLY A 128 9.16 12.41 -2.07
N ALA A 129 8.67 12.14 -0.86
CA ALA A 129 9.24 12.58 0.40
C ALA A 129 10.59 11.90 0.73
N ALA A 130 10.85 10.72 0.16
CA ALA A 130 12.11 10.00 0.34
C ALA A 130 13.16 10.35 -0.73
N ARG A 131 12.90 11.32 -1.61
CA ARG A 131 13.87 11.75 -2.63
C ARG A 131 15.15 12.27 -1.99
N GLY A 132 16.29 11.76 -2.49
CA GLY A 132 17.62 12.09 -1.97
C GLY A 132 18.10 11.17 -0.84
N PHE A 133 17.25 10.28 -0.33
CA PHE A 133 17.64 9.26 0.64
C PHE A 133 17.92 7.93 -0.05
N ALA A 134 19.12 7.38 0.16
CA ALA A 134 19.48 6.06 -0.33
C ALA A 134 18.78 4.94 0.47
N ASN A 135 18.50 5.19 1.75
CA ASN A 135 17.85 4.23 2.64
C ASN A 135 16.59 4.86 3.23
N ALA A 136 15.44 4.25 3.01
CA ALA A 136 14.15 4.78 3.44
C ALA A 136 13.20 3.64 3.84
N VAL A 137 12.28 3.93 4.75
CA VAL A 137 11.16 3.04 5.08
C VAL A 137 9.88 3.78 4.74
N CYS A 138 9.05 3.21 3.88
CA CYS A 138 7.75 3.79 3.53
C CYS A 138 6.64 2.89 4.08
N VAL A 139 5.93 3.36 5.12
CA VAL A 139 4.85 2.62 5.78
C VAL A 139 3.51 3.15 5.28
N MET A 140 2.66 2.25 4.80
CA MET A 140 1.34 2.57 4.27
C MET A 140 0.27 2.02 5.21
N LEU A 141 -0.57 2.91 5.72
CA LEU A 141 -1.69 2.60 6.61
C LEU A 141 -3.00 2.71 5.83
N GLY A 142 -3.69 1.59 5.68
CA GLY A 142 -4.98 1.49 4.98
C GLY A 142 -5.87 0.48 5.68
N THR A 143 -6.46 -0.44 4.92
CA THR A 143 -7.15 -1.62 5.49
C THR A 143 -6.22 -2.40 6.42
N GLY A 144 -4.95 -2.50 6.04
CA GLY A 144 -3.87 -3.12 6.81
C GLY A 144 -2.69 -2.18 7.04
N ILE A 145 -1.55 -2.75 7.43
CA ILE A 145 -0.27 -2.03 7.53
C ILE A 145 0.81 -2.80 6.78
N GLY A 146 1.40 -2.17 5.77
CA GLY A 146 2.57 -2.70 5.08
C GLY A 146 3.67 -1.66 4.99
N CYS A 147 4.89 -2.09 4.69
CA CYS A 147 5.94 -1.16 4.30
C CYS A 147 6.79 -1.66 3.14
N GLY A 148 7.30 -0.72 2.36
CA GLY A 148 8.40 -0.94 1.43
C GLY A 148 9.70 -0.45 2.06
N LEU A 149 10.73 -1.29 1.97
CA LEU A 149 12.08 -0.98 2.43
C LEU A 149 12.91 -0.57 1.22
N VAL A 150 13.61 0.55 1.30
CA VAL A 150 14.59 0.97 0.28
C VAL A 150 15.97 0.89 0.90
N PHE A 151 16.88 0.18 0.23
CA PHE A 151 18.31 0.18 0.55
C PHE A 151 19.13 0.50 -0.70
N ASN A 152 20.09 1.41 -0.56
CA ASN A 152 20.93 1.88 -1.68
C ASN A 152 20.12 2.31 -2.92
N GLY A 153 18.97 2.95 -2.68
CA GLY A 153 18.08 3.48 -3.70
C GLY A 153 17.27 2.44 -4.48
N ARG A 154 17.24 1.18 -4.00
CA ARG A 154 16.43 0.10 -4.57
C ARG A 154 15.53 -0.51 -3.51
N VAL A 155 14.35 -0.97 -3.92
CA VAL A 155 13.46 -1.67 -2.99
C VAL A 155 14.06 -3.02 -2.62
N TRP A 156 14.09 -3.30 -1.32
CA TRP A 156 14.49 -4.57 -0.77
C TRP A 156 13.28 -5.44 -0.46
N ARG A 157 13.19 -6.55 -1.18
CA ARG A 157 12.07 -7.51 -1.08
C ARG A 157 12.39 -8.68 -0.14
N GLY A 158 13.68 -8.90 0.15
CA GLY A 158 14.16 -10.08 0.87
C GLY A 158 14.17 -11.33 0.00
N ASP A 159 14.87 -12.37 0.47
CA ASP A 159 15.10 -13.61 -0.29
C ASP A 159 13.82 -14.41 -0.60
N HIS A 160 12.72 -14.08 0.10
CA HIS A 160 11.43 -14.75 -0.03
C HIS A 160 10.26 -13.77 -0.23
N SER A 161 10.55 -12.53 -0.64
CA SER A 161 9.56 -11.45 -0.82
C SER A 161 8.71 -11.12 0.43
N LEU A 162 9.25 -11.39 1.63
CA LEU A 162 8.59 -11.16 2.92
C LEU A 162 9.08 -9.89 3.64
N ALA A 163 9.97 -9.11 3.01
CA ALA A 163 10.45 -7.88 3.62
C ALA A 163 9.29 -6.88 3.77
N GLY A 164 9.31 -6.14 4.88
CA GLY A 164 8.35 -5.05 5.10
C GLY A 164 6.95 -5.46 5.56
N GLU A 165 6.78 -6.69 6.06
CA GLU A 165 5.56 -7.14 6.74
C GLU A 165 5.44 -6.60 8.19
N ILE A 166 5.65 -5.30 8.39
CA ILE A 166 5.65 -4.65 9.71
C ILE A 166 4.30 -4.82 10.43
N GLY A 167 3.18 -4.82 9.68
CA GLY A 167 1.84 -5.04 10.23
C GLY A 167 1.67 -6.41 10.90
N HIS A 168 2.48 -7.40 10.53
CA HIS A 168 2.44 -8.75 11.10
C HIS A 168 3.50 -9.01 12.17
N THR A 169 4.30 -8.01 12.53
CA THR A 169 5.16 -8.09 13.72
C THR A 169 4.32 -8.15 14.99
N ILE A 170 4.72 -8.99 15.95
CA ILE A 170 4.01 -9.14 17.23
C ILE A 170 4.37 -7.93 18.09
N ILE A 171 3.42 -7.01 18.28
CA ILE A 171 3.59 -5.83 19.14
C ILE A 171 3.03 -6.08 20.55
N ILE A 172 2.02 -6.94 20.68
CA ILE A 172 1.45 -7.37 21.97
C ILE A 172 1.42 -8.90 21.99
N PRO A 173 2.34 -9.56 22.72
CA PRO A 173 2.32 -11.02 22.90
C PRO A 173 0.95 -11.51 23.37
N ASP A 174 0.48 -12.63 22.81
CA ASP A 174 -0.83 -13.24 23.07
C ASP A 174 -2.06 -12.34 22.83
N GLY A 175 -1.86 -11.22 22.14
CA GLY A 175 -2.85 -10.21 21.85
C GLY A 175 -3.98 -10.64 20.90
N ARG A 176 -4.54 -9.70 20.15
CA ARG A 176 -5.70 -9.91 19.27
C ARG A 176 -5.38 -10.95 18.18
N PRO A 177 -6.33 -11.83 17.81
CA PRO A 177 -6.15 -12.75 16.70
C PRO A 177 -6.02 -11.97 15.39
N CYS A 178 -5.09 -12.38 14.52
CA CYS A 178 -4.85 -11.79 13.21
C CYS A 178 -5.27 -12.76 12.10
N THR A 179 -5.69 -12.21 10.96
CA THR A 179 -6.07 -12.99 9.77
C THR A 179 -4.91 -13.78 9.18
N CYS A 180 -3.65 -13.45 9.53
CA CYS A 180 -2.48 -14.24 9.14
C CYS A 180 -2.31 -15.55 9.95
N GLY A 181 -3.19 -15.83 10.92
CA GLY A 181 -3.16 -17.01 11.78
C GLY A 181 -2.37 -16.85 13.09
N ARG A 182 -1.72 -15.70 13.31
CA ARG A 182 -1.00 -15.37 14.55
C ARG A 182 -1.84 -14.51 15.49
N ARG A 183 -1.27 -14.16 16.65
CA ARG A 183 -1.85 -13.25 17.64
C ARG A 183 -0.90 -12.09 17.92
N GLY A 184 -1.44 -10.91 18.18
CA GLY A 184 -0.66 -9.76 18.62
C GLY A 184 -0.02 -8.92 17.52
N CYS A 185 -0.40 -9.15 16.26
CA CYS A 185 0.12 -8.38 15.12
C CYS A 185 -0.26 -6.89 15.23
N LEU A 186 0.67 -5.98 14.92
CA LEU A 186 0.46 -4.53 14.92
C LEU A 186 -0.79 -4.10 14.14
N GLU A 187 -1.04 -4.74 12.99
CA GLU A 187 -2.21 -4.48 12.14
C GLU A 187 -3.53 -4.57 12.93
N MET A 188 -3.61 -5.42 13.96
CA MET A 188 -4.83 -5.59 14.76
C MET A 188 -5.08 -4.45 15.76
N TYR A 189 -4.23 -3.43 15.76
CA TYR A 189 -4.30 -2.30 16.68
C TYR A 189 -4.25 -0.93 16.00
N CYS A 190 -3.58 -0.78 14.85
CA CYS A 190 -3.39 0.50 14.17
C CYS A 190 -3.64 0.42 12.65
N SER A 191 -4.77 -0.14 12.24
CA SER A 191 -5.19 -0.23 10.84
C SER A 191 -6.65 0.14 10.68
N GLY A 192 -7.10 0.35 9.45
CA GLY A 192 -8.52 0.51 9.13
C GLY A 192 -9.35 -0.67 9.64
N LYS A 193 -8.85 -1.90 9.54
CA LYS A 193 -9.50 -3.10 10.09
C LYS A 193 -9.59 -3.06 11.62
N ALA A 194 -8.52 -2.62 12.30
CA ALA A 194 -8.53 -2.52 13.76
C ALA A 194 -9.51 -1.45 14.27
N PHE A 195 -9.51 -0.29 13.63
CA PHE A 195 -10.37 0.82 14.01
C PHE A 195 -11.82 0.61 13.58
N GLY A 196 -12.07 0.00 12.42
CA GLY A 196 -13.41 -0.39 11.98
C GLY A 196 -14.07 -1.37 12.95
N ARG A 197 -13.32 -2.39 13.40
CA ARG A 197 -13.77 -3.29 14.45
C ARG A 197 -14.09 -2.56 15.76
N LEU A 198 -13.24 -1.63 16.19
CA LEU A 198 -13.48 -0.83 17.40
C LEU A 198 -14.72 0.06 17.27
N ALA A 199 -15.01 0.59 16.08
CA ALA A 199 -16.24 1.33 15.83
C ALA A 199 -17.50 0.48 16.09
N VAL A 200 -17.48 -0.78 15.64
CA VAL A 200 -18.57 -1.75 15.90
C VAL A 200 -18.65 -2.11 17.39
N GLU A 201 -17.50 -2.38 18.04
CA GLU A 201 -17.45 -2.71 19.47
C GLU A 201 -17.97 -1.57 20.37
N LEU A 202 -17.81 -0.31 19.94
CA LEU A 202 -18.32 0.87 20.62
C LEU A 202 -19.77 1.24 20.23
N GLY A 203 -20.42 0.46 19.35
CA GLY A 203 -21.78 0.73 18.90
C GLY A 203 -21.93 1.94 17.97
N LEU A 204 -20.83 2.39 17.35
CA LEU A 204 -20.81 3.49 16.37
C LEU A 204 -21.28 3.03 14.98
N ALA A 205 -21.22 1.72 14.71
CA ALA A 205 -21.74 1.09 13.50
C ALA A 205 -22.54 -0.18 13.86
N PRO A 206 -23.60 -0.53 13.10
CA PRO A 206 -24.31 -1.79 13.28
C PRO A 206 -23.38 -3.00 13.08
N SER A 207 -23.59 -4.07 13.85
CA SER A 207 -22.85 -5.34 13.69
C SER A 207 -23.01 -5.96 12.29
N ASP A 208 -24.15 -5.69 11.65
CA ASP A 208 -24.55 -6.33 10.40
C ASP A 208 -24.07 -5.55 9.17
N GLU A 209 -23.32 -4.46 9.36
CA GLU A 209 -22.84 -3.59 8.29
C GLU A 209 -21.63 -4.16 7.50
N HIS A 210 -21.64 -5.48 7.27
CA HIS A 210 -20.63 -6.25 6.52
C HIS A 210 -20.46 -5.81 5.05
N ARG A 211 -21.25 -4.82 4.59
CA ARG A 211 -21.19 -4.25 3.24
C ARG A 211 -20.33 -3.00 3.13
N LYS A 212 -19.95 -2.36 4.25
CA LYS A 212 -19.03 -1.22 4.23
C LYS A 212 -17.59 -1.71 4.31
N SER A 213 -16.69 -1.02 3.61
CA SER A 213 -15.25 -1.31 3.75
C SER A 213 -14.79 -1.01 5.18
N GLU A 214 -13.81 -1.77 5.70
CA GLU A 214 -13.18 -1.52 7.00
C GLU A 214 -12.68 -0.07 7.14
N SER A 215 -12.18 0.52 6.06
CA SER A 215 -11.79 1.94 6.02
C SER A 215 -12.97 2.90 6.25
N SER A 216 -14.17 2.56 5.77
CA SER A 216 -15.38 3.34 6.01
C SER A 216 -15.84 3.25 7.47
N LEU A 217 -15.66 2.09 8.11
CA LEU A 217 -15.97 1.91 9.53
C LEU A 217 -14.97 2.63 10.42
N ALA A 218 -13.68 2.58 10.08
CA ALA A 218 -12.64 3.33 10.80
C ALA A 218 -12.95 4.83 10.85
N ARG A 219 -13.50 5.39 9.77
CA ARG A 219 -13.92 6.80 9.71
C ARG A 219 -14.94 7.16 10.79
N LEU A 220 -15.89 6.28 11.10
CA LEU A 220 -16.88 6.50 12.17
C LEU A 220 -16.21 6.60 13.55
N LEU A 221 -15.12 5.86 13.77
CA LEU A 221 -14.35 5.95 15.02
C LEU A 221 -13.66 7.32 15.14
N PHE A 222 -13.03 7.80 14.07
CA PHE A 222 -12.40 9.12 14.03
C PHE A 222 -13.44 10.24 14.24
N GLU A 223 -14.57 10.19 13.53
CA GLU A 223 -15.66 11.17 13.67
C GLU A 223 -16.24 11.20 15.10
N ALA A 224 -16.33 10.03 15.77
CA ALA A 224 -16.76 9.96 17.16
C ALA A 224 -15.74 10.60 18.11
N ALA A 225 -14.44 10.37 17.90
CA ALA A 225 -13.39 11.00 18.70
C ALA A 225 -13.39 12.52 18.53
N GLU A 226 -13.52 13.02 17.30
CA GLU A 226 -13.67 14.45 17.00
C GLU A 226 -14.91 15.06 17.67
N SER A 227 -15.96 14.26 17.85
CA SER A 227 -17.20 14.66 18.54
C SER A 227 -17.12 14.52 20.08
N GLY A 228 -15.94 14.21 20.64
CA GLY A 228 -15.71 14.13 22.08
C GLY A 228 -15.96 12.76 22.71
N ASN A 229 -16.05 11.68 21.93
CA ASN A 229 -16.14 10.33 22.48
C ASN A 229 -14.78 9.87 23.06
N GLU A 230 -14.67 9.87 24.39
CA GLU A 230 -13.43 9.51 25.10
C GLU A 230 -12.95 8.08 24.82
N ALA A 231 -13.87 7.13 24.62
CA ALA A 231 -13.50 5.74 24.35
C ALA A 231 -12.89 5.60 22.95
N ALA A 232 -13.42 6.31 21.96
CA ALA A 232 -12.86 6.37 20.61
C ALA A 232 -11.49 7.05 20.61
N GLU A 233 -11.36 8.20 21.27
CA GLU A 233 -10.09 8.95 21.41
C GLU A 233 -8.99 8.09 22.04
N LYS A 234 -9.32 7.39 23.13
CA LYS A 234 -8.40 6.47 23.81
C LYS A 234 -7.97 5.33 22.90
N ALA A 235 -8.92 4.68 22.23
CA ALA A 235 -8.66 3.57 21.31
C ALA A 235 -7.71 3.95 20.16
N ILE A 236 -7.95 5.11 19.55
CA ILE A 236 -7.11 5.61 18.45
C ILE A 236 -5.71 5.97 18.96
N THR A 237 -5.64 6.68 20.09
CA THR A 237 -4.38 7.07 20.74
C THR A 237 -3.52 5.84 21.06
N GLU A 238 -4.08 4.80 21.66
CA GLU A 238 -3.36 3.55 21.95
C GLU A 238 -2.85 2.88 20.68
N GLY A 239 -3.66 2.84 19.61
CA GLY A 239 -3.24 2.31 18.32
C GLY A 239 -2.04 3.05 17.73
N PHE A 240 -2.08 4.38 17.68
CA PHE A 240 -0.98 5.19 17.14
C PHE A 240 0.27 5.19 18.03
N ALA A 241 0.14 5.02 19.34
CA ALA A 241 1.29 4.81 20.22
C ALA A 241 2.03 3.48 19.90
N LEU A 242 1.28 2.42 19.61
CA LEU A 242 1.84 1.14 19.18
C LEU A 242 2.54 1.26 17.82
N LEU A 243 2.00 2.08 16.90
CA LEU A 243 2.68 2.40 15.64
C LEU A 243 4.03 3.07 15.90
N GLY A 244 4.08 4.11 16.75
CA GLY A 244 5.35 4.78 17.09
C GLY A 244 6.40 3.81 17.64
N THR A 245 5.98 2.91 18.53
CA THR A 245 6.83 1.83 19.06
C THR A 245 7.35 0.90 17.96
N ALA A 246 6.47 0.49 17.03
CA ALA A 246 6.86 -0.37 15.91
C ALA A 246 7.85 0.32 14.95
N LEU A 247 7.68 1.62 14.69
CA LEU A 247 8.61 2.41 13.90
C LEU A 247 9.98 2.51 14.58
N ALA A 248 10.02 2.67 15.91
CA ALA A 248 11.28 2.67 16.66
C ALA A 248 12.00 1.33 16.55
N ASN A 249 11.26 0.22 16.65
CA ASN A 249 11.81 -1.12 16.43
C ASN A 249 12.37 -1.28 15.01
N MET A 250 11.68 -0.75 14.00
CA MET A 250 12.19 -0.73 12.63
C MET A 250 13.51 0.03 12.53
N VAL A 251 13.61 1.23 13.12
CA VAL A 251 14.85 2.02 13.14
C VAL A 251 15.99 1.29 13.85
N ASN A 252 15.71 0.66 15.00
CA ASN A 252 16.71 -0.12 15.72
C ASN A 252 17.27 -1.29 14.89
N LEU A 253 16.50 -1.80 13.92
CA LEU A 253 16.90 -2.91 13.05
C LEU A 253 17.57 -2.46 11.75
N VAL A 254 17.02 -1.45 11.07
CA VAL A 254 17.43 -1.10 9.69
C VAL A 254 18.04 0.29 9.55
N ASN A 255 17.90 1.15 10.57
CA ASN A 255 18.46 2.50 10.66
C ASN A 255 18.39 3.29 9.32
N PRO A 256 17.17 3.59 8.83
CA PRO A 256 17.00 4.30 7.56
C PRO A 256 17.37 5.77 7.70
N GLY A 257 17.53 6.48 6.57
CA GLY A 257 17.70 7.93 6.61
C GLY A 257 16.39 8.70 6.86
N ILE A 258 15.25 8.08 6.53
CA ILE A 258 13.92 8.68 6.66
C ILE A 258 12.83 7.61 6.79
N ILE A 259 11.75 7.94 7.51
CA ILE A 259 10.49 7.18 7.50
C ILE A 259 9.41 8.03 6.84
N VAL A 260 8.75 7.47 5.84
CA VAL A 260 7.58 8.06 5.19
C VAL A 260 6.33 7.32 5.67
N LEU A 261 5.33 8.05 6.17
CA LEU A 261 4.01 7.52 6.52
C LEU A 261 2.98 7.96 5.49
N GLY A 262 2.28 7.01 4.91
CA GLY A 262 1.23 7.25 3.93
C GLY A 262 0.04 6.32 4.10
N GLY A 263 -0.79 6.27 3.06
CA GLY A 263 -2.01 5.47 3.04
C GLY A 263 -3.25 6.21 3.55
N GLY A 264 -4.43 5.72 3.15
CA GLY A 264 -5.71 6.42 3.34
C GLY A 264 -6.11 6.63 4.81
N LEU A 265 -5.57 5.84 5.75
CA LEU A 265 -5.87 6.00 7.17
C LEU A 265 -5.27 7.28 7.77
N MET A 266 -4.17 7.78 7.18
CA MET A 266 -3.45 8.95 7.70
C MET A 266 -4.27 10.24 7.62
N ALA A 267 -5.29 10.30 6.75
CA ALA A 267 -6.19 11.46 6.67
C ALA A 267 -6.94 11.71 7.99
N GLY A 268 -7.44 10.66 8.65
CA GLY A 268 -8.02 10.75 10.01
C GLY A 268 -6.97 10.70 11.12
N GLY A 269 -5.78 10.15 10.82
CA GLY A 269 -4.68 10.01 11.77
C GLY A 269 -3.87 11.28 12.04
N ALA A 270 -4.06 12.36 11.26
CA ALA A 270 -3.22 13.56 11.34
C ALA A 270 -3.15 14.17 12.75
N ALA A 271 -4.28 14.18 13.47
CA ALA A 271 -4.36 14.67 14.86
C ALA A 271 -3.47 13.87 15.84
N TYR A 272 -3.17 12.60 15.52
CA TYR A 272 -2.42 11.68 16.37
C TYR A 272 -0.93 11.62 16.02
N ARG A 273 -0.45 12.45 15.09
CA ARG A 273 0.97 12.51 14.72
C ARG A 273 1.88 12.70 15.93
N GLY A 274 1.52 13.58 16.86
CA GLY A 274 2.28 13.79 18.09
C GLY A 274 2.35 12.56 19.00
N VAL A 275 1.32 11.70 18.97
CA VAL A 275 1.30 10.43 19.71
C VAL A 275 2.30 9.44 19.12
N VAL A 276 2.32 9.33 17.78
CA VAL A 276 3.30 8.49 17.06
C VAL A 276 4.71 8.96 17.34
N GLU A 277 4.98 10.26 17.18
CA GLU A 277 6.31 10.85 17.38
C GLU A 277 6.79 10.68 18.82
N LYS A 278 5.93 10.91 19.82
CA LYS A 278 6.28 10.68 21.23
C LYS A 278 6.66 9.22 21.49
N ALA A 279 5.79 8.27 21.11
CA ALA A 279 6.05 6.85 21.36
C ALA A 279 7.29 6.34 20.60
N TYR A 280 7.52 6.87 19.40
CA TYR A 280 8.73 6.62 18.60
C TYR A 280 10.00 7.08 19.33
N MET A 281 10.02 8.33 19.79
CA MET A 281 11.18 8.90 20.50
C MET A 281 11.46 8.21 21.84
N ASP A 282 10.40 7.83 22.56
CA ASP A 282 10.51 7.10 23.84
C ASP A 282 11.07 5.67 23.65
N SER A 283 10.90 5.08 22.47
CA SER A 283 11.23 3.67 22.20
C SER A 283 12.53 3.47 21.40
N VAL A 284 12.98 4.47 20.65
CA VAL A 284 14.20 4.37 19.84
C VAL A 284 15.45 4.45 20.72
N ARG A 285 16.46 3.61 20.44
CA ARG A 285 17.70 3.61 21.21
C ARG A 285 18.56 4.83 20.83
N SER A 286 18.32 5.95 21.50
CA SER A 286 18.75 7.28 21.03
C SER A 286 20.01 7.88 21.67
N PHE A 287 20.71 7.19 22.56
CA PHE A 287 21.66 7.87 23.47
C PHE A 287 22.91 8.52 22.82
N ALA A 288 23.14 8.45 21.50
CA ALA A 288 24.31 9.08 20.87
C ALA A 288 24.18 9.50 19.38
N ALA A 289 23.03 9.29 18.71
CA ALA A 289 22.92 9.46 17.26
C ALA A 289 21.62 10.15 16.83
N ALA A 290 21.65 10.78 15.65
CA ALA A 290 20.47 11.38 15.03
C ALA A 290 19.40 10.31 14.77
N VAL A 291 18.19 10.57 15.26
CA VAL A 291 17.02 9.72 15.04
C VAL A 291 16.39 10.10 13.69
N PRO A 292 16.08 9.13 12.80
CA PRO A 292 15.44 9.42 11.52
C PRO A 292 14.11 10.14 11.68
N SER A 293 13.87 11.17 10.85
CA SER A 293 12.61 11.89 10.85
C SER A 293 11.47 11.04 10.29
N ILE A 294 10.28 11.25 10.85
CA ILE A 294 9.01 10.74 10.32
C ILE A 294 8.36 11.87 9.52
N VAL A 295 8.07 11.61 8.25
CA VAL A 295 7.40 12.56 7.35
C VAL A 295 6.17 11.93 6.70
N GLU A 296 5.27 12.77 6.21
CA GLU A 296 4.10 12.32 5.45
C GLU A 296 4.48 12.01 3.99
N SER A 297 3.80 11.03 3.41
CA SER A 297 3.86 10.70 1.98
C SER A 297 3.50 11.92 1.15
N GLN A 298 4.41 12.29 0.24
CA GLN A 298 4.18 13.42 -0.65
C GLN A 298 3.27 13.05 -1.83
N LEU A 299 3.29 11.80 -2.26
CA LEU A 299 2.48 11.32 -3.38
C LEU A 299 1.07 10.89 -2.97
N GLY A 300 0.83 10.65 -1.68
CA GLY A 300 -0.46 10.26 -1.13
C GLY A 300 -1.07 9.08 -1.89
N ALA A 301 -2.31 9.26 -2.36
CA ALA A 301 -3.05 8.24 -3.10
C ALA A 301 -2.38 7.82 -4.44
N LYS A 302 -1.44 8.58 -4.97
CA LYS A 302 -0.71 8.28 -6.22
C LYS A 302 0.62 7.56 -5.98
N ALA A 303 1.01 7.28 -4.73
CA ALA A 303 2.32 6.69 -4.44
C ALA A 303 2.54 5.36 -5.18
N VAL A 304 1.54 4.48 -5.20
CA VAL A 304 1.61 3.18 -5.88
C VAL A 304 1.70 3.35 -7.40
N THR A 305 0.77 4.10 -8.02
CA THR A 305 0.75 4.23 -9.49
C THR A 305 1.97 5.00 -10.03
N LYS A 306 2.49 5.98 -9.28
CA LYS A 306 3.75 6.66 -9.63
C LYS A 306 4.97 5.76 -9.46
N GLY A 307 5.01 4.91 -8.43
CA GLY A 307 6.03 3.89 -8.29
C GLY A 307 6.00 2.86 -9.41
N ALA A 308 4.79 2.40 -9.77
CA ALA A 308 4.55 1.48 -10.89
C ALA A 308 5.07 2.07 -12.21
N TRP A 309 4.84 3.36 -12.44
CA TRP A 309 5.36 4.06 -13.61
C TRP A 309 6.90 4.09 -13.63
N VAL A 310 7.54 4.40 -12.49
CA VAL A 310 9.00 4.39 -12.36
C VAL A 310 9.56 3.00 -12.69
N GLU A 311 9.00 1.94 -12.10
CA GLU A 311 9.46 0.57 -12.36
C GLU A 311 9.23 0.17 -13.81
N GLY A 312 8.06 0.47 -14.37
CA GLY A 312 7.77 0.21 -15.77
C GLY A 312 8.77 0.90 -16.70
N LYS A 313 9.17 2.13 -16.36
CA LYS A 313 10.20 2.87 -17.12
C LYS A 313 11.56 2.19 -17.02
N ARG A 314 11.98 1.74 -15.84
CA ARG A 314 13.24 1.00 -15.63
C ARG A 314 13.28 -0.27 -16.47
N ILE A 315 12.18 -1.02 -16.50
CA ILE A 315 12.02 -2.24 -17.30
C ILE A 315 12.17 -1.94 -18.80
N LEU A 316 11.51 -0.89 -19.31
CA LEU A 316 11.63 -0.49 -20.71
C LEU A 316 13.06 -0.07 -21.11
N GLU A 317 13.83 0.46 -20.16
CA GLU A 317 15.21 0.91 -20.37
C GLU A 317 16.26 -0.20 -20.12
N GLY A 318 15.83 -1.41 -19.72
CA GLY A 318 16.71 -2.53 -19.39
C GLY A 318 17.55 -2.30 -18.12
N ARG A 319 17.04 -1.52 -17.16
CA ARG A 319 17.73 -1.14 -15.92
C ARG A 319 17.19 -1.96 -14.74
N ASP A 320 17.52 -3.25 -14.70
CA ASP A 320 17.25 -4.13 -13.54
C ASP A 320 18.31 -4.05 -12.44
#